data_AF-Q8BVB7-F1
#
_entry.id   AF-Q8BVB7-F1
#
_cell.length_a   1.000
_cell.length_b   1.000
_cell.length_c   1.000
_cell.angle_alpha   90.00
_cell.angle_beta   90.00
_cell.angle_gamma   90.00
#
_symmetry.space_group_name_H-M   'P 1'
#
loop_
_entity.id
_entity.type
_entity.pdbx_description
1 polymer ?
#
loop_
_entity_poly.entity_id
_entity_poly.type
_entity_poly.pdbx_seq_one_letter_code
_entity_poly.pdbx_strand_id
1 'polypeptide(L)'
;MRNGSISFGLLNDLGDLEYSTLYEKSKPFDNLQEVKILVQFVNDIVSISRICLTYFQSTNPYCAACQYKIQSLVLKSLTYPERPPICKYNFVLKEGTRVDLQPDECNTQME
;
A
#
# COMPACT_ATOMS: atom_id res chain seq x y z
N MET A 1 -5.26 11.00 6.04
CA MET A 1 -6.34 9.98 5.85
C MET A 1 -7.23 9.97 7.09
N ARG A 2 -8.47 9.48 7.04
CA ARG A 2 -9.28 9.22 8.25
C ARG A 2 -8.86 7.89 8.89
N ASN A 3 -9.09 7.68 10.19
CA ASN A 3 -8.74 6.38 10.79
C ASN A 3 -9.46 5.26 10.04
N GLY A 4 -8.71 4.19 9.80
CA GLY A 4 -9.14 3.06 8.98
C GLY A 4 -8.09 1.96 9.00
N SER A 5 -8.23 1.03 8.07
CA SER A 5 -7.24 0.02 7.75
C SER A 5 -6.97 0.02 6.25
N ILE A 6 -5.82 -0.52 5.88
CA ILE A 6 -5.47 -0.79 4.48
C ILE A 6 -5.22 -2.29 4.38
N SER A 7 -6.01 -2.98 3.58
CA SER A 7 -5.63 -4.32 3.12
C SER A 7 -4.55 -4.15 2.07
N PHE A 8 -3.42 -4.85 2.23
CA PHE A 8 -2.27 -4.82 1.35
C PHE A 8 -2.04 -6.23 0.83
N GLY A 9 -1.97 -6.40 -0.49
CA GLY A 9 -1.71 -7.69 -1.10
C GLY A 9 -0.69 -7.63 -2.23
N LEU A 10 -0.06 -8.76 -2.49
CA LEU A 10 0.94 -8.95 -3.54
C LEU A 10 0.50 -10.09 -4.43
N LEU A 11 0.46 -9.84 -5.74
CA LEU A 11 0.25 -10.84 -6.78
C LEU A 11 1.58 -11.08 -7.49
N ASN A 12 1.99 -12.33 -7.63
CA ASN A 12 3.16 -12.68 -8.45
C ASN A 12 2.78 -12.98 -9.91
N ASP A 13 3.78 -13.19 -10.76
CA ASP A 13 3.60 -13.57 -12.16
C ASP A 13 2.96 -14.96 -12.36
N LEU A 14 2.99 -15.82 -11.34
CA LEU A 14 2.37 -17.16 -11.35
C LEU A 14 0.88 -17.13 -10.99
N GLY A 15 0.37 -15.99 -10.52
CA GLY A 15 -1.01 -15.80 -10.08
C GLY A 15 -1.25 -16.05 -8.60
N ASP A 16 -0.19 -16.26 -7.80
CA ASP A 16 -0.31 -16.38 -6.34
C ASP A 16 -0.55 -15.01 -5.74
N LEU A 17 -1.65 -14.89 -4.98
CA LEU A 17 -2.08 -13.67 -4.32
C LEU A 17 -2.06 -13.86 -2.81
N GLU A 18 -1.24 -13.08 -2.13
CA GLU A 18 -1.25 -13.01 -0.66
C GLU A 18 -1.68 -11.65 -0.16
N TYR A 19 -2.49 -11.66 0.90
CA TYR A 19 -2.94 -10.47 1.60
C TYR A 19 -2.40 -10.41 3.01
N SER A 20 -2.11 -9.19 3.44
CA SER A 20 -1.85 -8.81 4.80
C SER A 20 -2.75 -7.63 5.15
N THR A 21 -3.34 -7.64 6.35
CA THR A 21 -4.18 -6.52 6.80
C THR A 21 -3.33 -5.58 7.62
N LEU A 22 -3.21 -4.33 7.16
CA LEU A 22 -2.48 -3.28 7.85
C LEU A 22 -3.46 -2.40 8.61
N TYR A 23 -3.21 -2.25 9.91
CA TYR A 23 -3.92 -1.27 10.72
C TYR A 23 -3.05 -0.03 10.84
N GLU A 24 -3.45 1.02 10.12
CA GLU A 24 -2.82 2.33 10.24
C GLU A 24 -3.78 3.28 10.98
N LYS A 25 -3.47 3.58 12.24
CA LYS A 25 -4.18 4.64 12.95
C LYS A 25 -3.66 5.99 12.47
N SER A 26 -4.19 6.48 11.36
CA SER A 26 -3.83 7.80 10.84
C SER A 26 -4.27 8.88 11.82
N LYS A 27 -3.35 9.67 12.38
CA LYS A 27 -3.75 10.93 13.01
C LYS A 27 -4.21 11.90 11.91
N PRO A 28 -5.23 12.74 12.14
CA PRO A 28 -5.55 13.82 11.21
C PRO A 28 -4.30 14.68 10.96
N PHE A 29 -4.06 15.04 9.71
CA PHE A 29 -2.93 15.86 9.31
C PHE A 29 -3.35 16.80 8.18
N ASP A 30 -2.80 18.01 8.18
CA ASP A 30 -3.09 19.03 7.16
C ASP A 30 -2.12 18.95 5.94
N ASN A 31 -1.01 18.22 6.07
CA ASN A 31 0.10 18.15 5.08
C ASN A 31 0.43 16.71 4.64
N LEU A 32 1.33 16.51 3.66
CA LEU A 32 1.81 15.17 3.31
C LEU A 32 2.37 14.44 4.54
N GLN A 33 1.94 13.20 4.77
CA GLN A 33 2.49 12.32 5.82
C GLN A 33 3.13 11.09 5.18
N GLU A 34 4.39 10.82 5.53
CA GLU A 34 5.01 9.52 5.31
C GLU A 34 4.73 8.60 6.49
N VAL A 35 4.37 7.34 6.22
CA VAL A 35 4.25 6.31 7.24
C VAL A 35 5.00 5.05 6.81
N LYS A 36 5.67 4.42 7.78
CA LYS A 36 6.45 3.19 7.59
C LYS A 36 5.76 2.06 8.34
N ILE A 37 5.33 1.05 7.60
CA ILE A 37 4.60 -0.10 8.13
C ILE A 37 5.42 -1.35 7.86
N LEU A 38 5.51 -2.23 8.86
CA LEU A 38 6.03 -3.57 8.68
C LEU A 38 4.88 -4.52 8.34
N VAL A 39 5.07 -5.28 7.26
CA VAL A 39 4.06 -6.20 6.74
C VAL A 39 4.66 -7.60 6.74
N GLN A 40 3.90 -8.57 7.25
CA GLN A 40 4.27 -9.98 7.19
C GLN A 40 3.39 -10.69 6.17
N PHE A 41 4.03 -11.54 5.37
CA PHE A 41 3.43 -12.50 4.45
C PHE A 41 3.77 -13.91 4.91
N VAL A 42 2.90 -14.88 4.60
CA VAL A 42 3.11 -16.27 5.03
C VAL A 42 4.16 -16.91 4.15
N ASN A 43 4.09 -16.65 2.84
CA ASN A 43 5.08 -17.12 1.88
C ASN A 43 5.93 -15.97 1.35
N ASP A 44 7.13 -16.30 0.89
CA ASP A 44 7.97 -15.35 0.17
C ASP A 44 7.41 -15.13 -1.25
N ILE A 45 6.89 -13.93 -1.49
CA ILE A 45 6.34 -13.54 -2.79
C ILE A 45 7.45 -12.90 -3.63
N VAL A 46 7.95 -13.67 -4.59
CA VAL A 46 8.90 -13.22 -5.63
C VAL A 46 8.18 -12.80 -6.90
N SER A 47 8.86 -12.07 -7.79
CA SER A 47 8.33 -11.68 -9.11
C SER A 47 6.95 -11.03 -9.04
N ILE A 48 6.86 -9.95 -8.26
CA ILE A 48 5.60 -9.24 -7.98
C ILE A 48 5.13 -8.51 -9.24
N SER A 49 3.95 -8.89 -9.73
CA SER A 49 3.30 -8.35 -10.93
C SER A 49 2.28 -7.26 -10.60
N ARG A 50 1.61 -7.36 -9.45
CA ARG A 50 0.65 -6.36 -8.95
C ARG A 50 0.75 -6.16 -7.44
N ILE A 51 0.52 -4.92 -7.03
CA ILE A 51 0.25 -4.53 -5.65
C ILE A 51 -1.25 -4.25 -5.52
N CYS A 52 -1.92 -4.93 -4.60
CA CYS A 52 -3.35 -4.83 -4.37
C CYS A 52 -3.61 -4.04 -3.10
N LEU A 53 -4.43 -2.99 -3.15
CA LEU A 53 -4.75 -2.18 -1.97
C LEU A 53 -6.24 -1.94 -1.85
N THR A 54 -6.76 -1.99 -0.62
CA THR A 54 -8.12 -1.56 -0.31
C THR A 54 -8.10 -0.77 0.99
N TYR A 55 -8.64 0.44 0.99
CA TYR A 55 -8.82 1.24 2.19
C TYR A 55 -10.23 1.05 2.77
N PHE A 56 -10.30 0.89 4.10
CA PHE A 56 -11.54 0.79 4.85
C PHE A 56 -11.54 1.79 6.00
N GLN A 57 -12.50 2.71 6.00
CA GLN A 57 -12.69 3.68 7.06
C GLN A 57 -13.28 3.01 8.30
N SER A 58 -12.77 3.36 9.48
CA SER A 58 -13.28 2.89 10.78
C SER A 58 -13.87 4.00 11.65
N THR A 59 -14.04 5.21 11.10
CA THR A 59 -14.49 6.41 11.83
C THR A 59 -15.94 6.81 11.56
N ASN A 60 -16.58 7.40 12.57
CA ASN A 60 -17.88 8.10 12.48
C ASN A 60 -17.61 9.62 12.54
N PRO A 61 -18.10 10.45 11.59
CA PRO A 61 -18.97 10.11 10.45
C PRO A 61 -18.25 9.34 9.34
N TYR A 62 -18.93 8.30 8.87
CA TYR A 62 -18.55 7.51 7.70
C TYR A 62 -18.59 8.37 6.43
N CYS A 63 -17.64 8.17 5.53
CA CYS A 63 -17.48 8.97 4.32
C CYS A 63 -17.26 8.07 3.10
N ALA A 64 -18.36 7.61 2.49
CA ALA A 64 -18.33 6.76 1.30
C ALA A 64 -17.61 7.40 0.09
N ALA A 65 -17.62 8.73 0.01
CA ALA A 65 -17.03 9.48 -1.11
C ALA A 65 -15.57 9.91 -0.84
N CYS A 66 -15.00 9.57 0.32
CA CYS A 66 -13.64 9.97 0.65
C CYS A 66 -12.62 9.29 -0.26
N GLN A 67 -11.64 10.08 -0.70
CA GLN A 67 -10.56 9.64 -1.56
C GLN A 67 -9.23 10.16 -1.02
N TYR A 68 -8.18 9.35 -1.15
CA TYR A 68 -6.85 9.68 -0.64
C TYR A 68 -5.83 9.49 -1.75
N LYS A 69 -5.15 10.59 -2.11
CA LYS A 69 -4.05 10.55 -3.05
C LYS A 69 -2.80 10.07 -2.34
N ILE A 70 -2.20 8.99 -2.85
CA ILE A 70 -0.92 8.47 -2.40
C ILE A 70 0.13 8.93 -3.40
N GLN A 71 1.10 9.70 -2.92
CA GLN A 71 2.17 10.23 -3.78
C GLN A 71 3.20 9.15 -4.10
N SER A 72 3.60 8.37 -3.08
CA SER A 72 4.63 7.35 -3.19
C SER A 72 4.31 6.19 -2.26
N LEU A 73 4.59 4.99 -2.74
CA LEU A 73 4.61 3.73 -2.01
C LEU A 73 5.91 3.03 -2.36
N VAL A 74 6.67 2.64 -1.33
CA VAL A 74 7.93 1.92 -1.47
C VAL A 74 7.86 0.66 -0.64
N LEU A 75 7.97 -0.50 -1.29
CA LEU A 75 8.02 -1.80 -0.66
C LEU A 75 9.46 -2.29 -0.64
N LYS A 76 9.95 -2.66 0.54
CA LYS A 76 11.29 -3.21 0.75
C LYS A 76 11.18 -4.56 1.43
N SER A 77 11.89 -5.56 0.91
CA SER A 77 12.04 -6.84 1.61
C SER A 77 13.01 -6.66 2.77
N LEU A 78 12.59 -7.05 3.98
CA LEU A 78 13.47 -7.08 5.14
C LEU A 78 14.17 -8.44 5.30
N THR A 79 13.51 -9.52 4.86
CA THR A 79 14.08 -10.87 4.89
C THR A 79 15.17 -11.05 3.83
N TYR A 80 15.02 -10.38 2.69
CA TYR A 80 15.92 -10.45 1.53
C TYR A 80 16.34 -9.03 1.10
N PRO A 81 17.21 -8.35 1.88
CA PRO A 81 17.55 -6.94 1.67
C PRO A 81 18.32 -6.67 0.37
N GLU A 82 18.89 -7.69 -0.25
CA GLU A 82 19.55 -7.61 -1.55
C GLU A 82 18.57 -7.39 -2.72
N ARG A 83 17.27 -7.66 -2.52
CA ARG A 83 16.26 -7.43 -3.55
C ARG A 83 16.02 -5.93 -3.74
N PRO A 84 15.93 -5.46 -5.00
CA PRO A 84 15.61 -4.07 -5.25
C PRO A 84 14.24 -3.72 -4.67
N PRO A 85 14.07 -2.49 -4.17
CA PRO A 85 12.77 -2.02 -3.74
C PRO A 85 11.78 -2.01 -4.91
N ILE A 86 10.50 -2.10 -4.57
CA ILE A 86 9.40 -1.97 -5.52
C ILE A 86 8.67 -0.67 -5.22
N CYS A 87 8.41 0.14 -6.24
CA CYS A 87 7.81 1.45 -6.07
C CYS A 87 6.47 1.57 -6.81
N LYS A 88 5.62 2.45 -6.30
CA LYS A 88 4.41 2.89 -6.99
C LYS A 88 4.10 4.34 -6.65
N TYR A 89 3.80 5.15 -7.66
CA TYR A 89 3.56 6.57 -7.48
C TYR A 89 2.15 7.00 -7.91
N ASN A 90 1.71 8.13 -7.35
CA ASN A 90 0.57 8.92 -7.81
C ASN A 90 -0.72 8.12 -8.10
N PHE A 91 -1.23 7.42 -7.09
CA PHE A 91 -2.50 6.69 -7.18
C PHE A 91 -3.50 7.17 -6.14
N VAL A 92 -4.77 6.75 -6.27
CA VAL A 92 -5.85 7.16 -5.37
C VAL A 92 -6.50 5.94 -4.75
N LEU A 93 -6.64 5.96 -3.42
CA LEU A 93 -7.45 5.00 -2.68
C LEU A 93 -8.83 5.60 -2.45
N LYS A 94 -9.88 4.81 -2.71
CA LYS A 94 -11.27 5.16 -2.40
C LYS A 94 -11.80 4.19 -1.36
N GLU A 95 -12.72 4.66 -0.54
CA GLU A 95 -13.37 3.83 0.48
C GLU A 95 -13.96 2.55 -0.12
N GLY A 96 -13.63 1.39 0.48
CA GLY A 96 -14.15 0.08 0.12
C GLY A 96 -13.79 -0.41 -1.29
N THR A 97 -12.93 0.31 -2.02
CA THR A 97 -12.59 -0.02 -3.42
C THR A 97 -11.19 -0.61 -3.50
N ARG A 98 -11.09 -1.83 -4.04
CA ARG A 98 -9.80 -2.45 -4.37
C ARG A 98 -9.18 -1.76 -5.58
N VAL A 99 -7.89 -1.46 -5.48
CA VAL A 99 -7.06 -1.04 -6.61
C VAL A 99 -5.95 -2.05 -6.84
N ASP A 100 -5.72 -2.39 -8.11
CA ASP A 100 -4.63 -3.25 -8.54
C ASP A 100 -3.62 -2.42 -9.32
N LEU A 101 -2.41 -2.33 -8.79
CA LEU A 101 -1.37 -1.42 -9.25
C LEU A 101 -0.22 -2.20 -9.86
N GLN A 102 0.19 -1.87 -11.08
CA GLN A 102 1.48 -2.31 -11.58
C GLN A 102 2.59 -1.61 -10.82
N PRO A 103 3.62 -2.33 -10.36
CA PRO A 103 4.88 -1.72 -9.96
C PRO A 103 5.44 -0.78 -11.02
N ASP A 104 6.02 0.32 -10.56
CA ASP A 104 6.84 1.22 -11.36
C ASP A 104 8.32 0.98 -11.06
N GLU A 105 9.21 1.45 -11.93
CA GLU A 105 10.62 1.56 -11.61
C GLU A 105 10.81 2.55 -10.45
N CYS A 106 11.64 2.19 -9.47
CA CYS A 106 11.95 3.10 -8.37
C CYS A 106 12.84 4.23 -8.87
N ASN A 107 12.27 5.44 -8.92
CA ASN A 107 13.05 6.64 -9.23
C ASN A 107 14.04 6.90 -8.10
N THR A 108 15.34 6.95 -8.42
CA THR A 108 16.42 7.32 -7.49
C THR A 108 16.39 8.78 -7.06
N GLN A 109 15.46 9.59 -7.59
CA GLN A 109 15.35 11.03 -7.35
C GLN A 109 14.05 11.38 -6.61
N MET A 110 13.97 11.02 -5.34
CA MET A 110 13.16 11.76 -4.37
C MET A 110 14.01 11.90 -3.11
N GLU A 111 15.00 12.80 -3.19
CA GLU A 111 15.60 13.49 -2.04
C GLU A 111 14.73 14.70 -1.67
#